data_AF-A0A1H3ND52-F1
#
_entry.id   AF-A0A1H3ND52-F1
#
_cell.length_a   1.000
_cell.length_b   1.000
_cell.length_c   1.000
_cell.angle_alpha   90.00
_cell.angle_beta   90.00
_cell.angle_gamma   90.00
#
_symmetry.space_group_name_H-M   'P 1'
#
loop_
_entity.id
_entity.type
_entity.pdbx_description
1 polymer ?
#
loop_
_entity_poly.entity_id
_entity_poly.type
_entity_poly.pdbx_seq_one_letter_code
_entity_poly.pdbx_strand_id
1 'polypeptide(L)' 'MTEREELQKRYNELEKSLDSKITIYNWCKGLIVFGSNLDTKANAKMKMLELEPIIEEQGKEFEEIEKQLSFSKRGESL' A
#
# COMPACT_ATOMS: atom_id res chain seq x y z
N MET A 1 -8.33 -18.46 16.94
CA MET A 1 -7.57 -17.54 16.09
C MET A 1 -6.46 -16.99 16.96
N THR A 2 -5.21 -17.22 16.58
CA THR A 2 -4.05 -16.72 17.33
C THR A 2 -3.75 -15.28 16.90
N GLU A 3 -3.11 -14.49 17.77
CA GLU A 3 -2.64 -13.13 17.44
C GLU A 3 -1.81 -13.10 16.15
N ARG A 4 -1.01 -14.14 15.92
CA ARG A 4 -0.23 -14.32 14.68
C ARG A 4 -1.11 -14.54 13.44
N GLU A 5 -2.19 -15.30 13.53
CA GLU A 5 -3.15 -15.49 12.43
C GLU A 5 -3.89 -14.19 12.10
N GLU A 6 -4.22 -13.38 13.12
CA GLU A 6 -4.85 -12.06 12.93
C GLU A 6 -3.91 -11.08 12.24
N LEU A 7 -2.64 -11.02 12.66
CA LEU A 7 -1.60 -10.21 12.02
C LEU A 7 -1.38 -10.65 10.57
N GLN A 8 -1.31 -11.94 10.30
CA GLN A 8 -1.15 -12.46 8.94
C GLN A 8 -2.36 -12.12 8.05
N LYS A 9 -3.58 -12.20 8.59
CA LYS A 9 -4.79 -11.81 7.86
C LYS A 9 -4.76 -10.32 7.52
N ARG A 10 -4.44 -9.46 8.51
CA ARG A 10 -4.34 -8.01 8.32
C ARG A 10 -3.26 -7.66 7.29
N TYR A 11 -2.10 -8.31 7.33
CA TYR A 11 -1.04 -8.17 6.33
C TYR A 11 -1.56 -8.46 4.92
N ASN A 12 -2.24 -9.60 4.73
CA ASN A 12 -2.74 -10.02 3.43
C ASN A 12 -3.85 -9.08 2.89
N GLU A 13 -4.69 -8.54 3.76
CA GLU A 13 -5.72 -7.57 3.39
C GLU A 13 -5.10 -6.22 2.99
N LEU A 14 -4.09 -5.77 3.75
CA LEU A 14 -3.33 -4.57 3.46
C LEU A 14 -2.58 -4.69 2.13
N GLU A 15 -2.08 -5.87 1.79
CA GLU A 15 -1.31 -6.15 0.56
C GLU A 15 -2.16 -5.96 -0.68
N LYS A 16 -3.33 -6.59 -0.68
CA LYS A 16 -4.32 -6.44 -1.76
C LYS A 16 -4.77 -4.99 -1.90
N SER A 17 -4.99 -4.33 -0.77
CA SER A 17 -5.41 -2.94 -0.72
C SER A 17 -4.34 -1.99 -1.29
N LEU A 18 -3.07 -2.25 -0.98
CA LEU A 18 -1.94 -1.45 -1.46
C LEU A 18 -1.66 -1.68 -2.94
N ASP A 19 -1.68 -2.94 -3.40
CA ASP A 19 -1.48 -3.30 -4.80
C ASP A 19 -2.49 -2.62 -5.73
N SER A 20 -3.77 -2.59 -5.32
CA SER A 20 -4.82 -1.87 -6.06
C SER A 20 -4.52 -0.37 -6.17
N LYS A 21 -4.06 0.27 -5.10
CA LYS A 21 -3.72 1.71 -5.11
C LYS A 21 -2.49 2.00 -5.95
N ILE A 22 -1.45 1.17 -5.87
CA ILE A 22 -0.24 1.29 -6.69
C ILE A 22 -0.60 1.14 -8.18
N THR A 23 -1.49 0.21 -8.52
CA THR A 23 -1.98 0.04 -9.89
C THR A 23 -2.64 1.31 -10.41
N ILE A 24 -3.53 1.94 -9.63
CA ILE A 24 -4.17 3.20 -10.00
C ILE A 24 -3.13 4.32 -10.11
N TYR A 25 -2.20 4.41 -9.16
CA TYR A 25 -1.13 5.42 -9.18
C TYR A 25 -0.28 5.34 -10.45
N ASN A 26 0.13 4.13 -10.84
CA ASN A 26 0.90 3.89 -12.04
C ASN A 26 0.10 4.19 -13.31
N TRP A 27 -1.19 3.87 -13.33
CA TRP A 27 -2.08 4.23 -14.43
C TRP A 27 -2.20 5.75 -14.58
N CYS A 28 -2.42 6.49 -13.48
CA CYS A 28 -2.44 7.95 -13.48
C CYS A 28 -1.08 8.53 -13.95
N LYS A 29 0.04 7.96 -13.51
CA LYS A 29 1.38 8.35 -14.00
C LYS A 29 1.49 8.19 -15.52
N GLY A 30 0.97 7.08 -16.06
CA GLY A 30 0.87 6.86 -17.50
C GLY A 30 0.04 7.94 -18.21
N LEU A 31 -1.13 8.31 -17.66
CA LEU A 31 -1.97 9.38 -18.21
C LEU A 31 -1.27 10.76 -18.22
N ILE A 32 -0.46 11.06 -17.21
CA ILE A 32 0.30 12.32 -17.17
C ILE A 32 1.34 12.35 -18.30
N VAL A 33 2.05 11.25 -18.50
CA VAL A 33 3.10 11.13 -19.51
C VAL A 33 2.53 11.10 -20.92
N PHE A 34 1.53 10.25 -21.17
CA PHE A 34 1.04 9.93 -22.52
C PHE A 34 -0.31 10.58 -22.88
N GLY A 35 -1.04 11.14 -21.92
CA GLY A 35 -2.31 11.80 -22.19
C GLY A 35 -2.15 13.00 -23.13
N SER A 36 -3.11 13.20 -24.02
CA SER A 36 -3.08 14.28 -25.01
C SER A 36 -3.73 15.58 -24.54
N ASN A 37 -4.70 15.50 -23.61
CA ASN A 37 -5.42 16.67 -23.11
C ASN A 37 -5.02 17.05 -21.67
N LEU A 38 -5.08 18.34 -21.34
CA LEU A 38 -4.64 18.88 -20.05
C LEU A 38 -5.56 18.45 -18.90
N ASP A 39 -6.87 18.36 -19.12
CA ASP A 39 -7.84 18.01 -18.07
C ASP A 39 -7.62 16.59 -17.54
N THR A 40 -7.30 15.65 -18.43
CA THR A 40 -6.97 14.26 -18.07
C THR A 40 -5.67 14.21 -17.27
N LYS A 41 -4.67 15.01 -17.64
CA LYS A 41 -3.42 15.10 -16.86
C LYS A 41 -3.65 15.72 -15.48
N ALA A 42 -4.46 16.77 -15.41
CA ALA A 42 -4.80 17.45 -14.16
C ALA A 42 -5.57 16.49 -13.23
N ASN A 43 -6.59 15.80 -13.74
CA ASN A 43 -7.35 14.81 -12.98
C ASN A 43 -6.47 13.64 -12.51
N ALA A 44 -5.60 13.12 -13.39
CA ALA A 44 -4.65 12.09 -13.02
C ALA A 44 -3.68 12.56 -11.92
N LYS A 45 -3.18 13.80 -12.01
CA LYS A 45 -2.30 14.37 -10.98
C LYS A 45 -3.02 14.57 -9.65
N MET A 46 -4.26 15.06 -9.66
CA MET A 46 -5.08 15.16 -8.44
C MET A 46 -5.27 13.78 -7.80
N LYS A 47 -5.60 12.76 -8.59
CA LYS A 47 -5.75 11.40 -8.07
C LYS A 47 -4.47 10.84 -7.48
N MET A 48 -3.31 11.13 -8.07
CA MET A 48 -2.02 10.73 -7.51
C MET A 48 -1.75 11.42 -6.16
N LEU A 49 -2.05 12.71 -6.03
CA LEU A 49 -1.89 13.44 -4.76
C LEU A 49 -2.81 12.91 -3.66
N GLU A 50 -4.01 12.43 -4.00
CA GLU A 50 -4.89 11.74 -3.05
C GLU A 50 -4.33 10.39 -2.60
N LEU A 51 -3.66 9.66 -3.49
CA LEU A 51 -3.15 8.31 -3.22
C LEU A 51 -1.80 8.30 -2.50
N GLU A 52 -0.94 9.30 -2.71
CA GLU A 52 0.40 9.40 -2.10
C GLU A 52 0.40 9.21 -0.58
N PRO A 53 -0.38 9.98 0.22
CA PRO A 53 -0.37 9.83 1.68
C PRO A 53 -0.92 8.46 2.11
N ILE A 54 -1.89 7.91 1.39
CA ILE A 54 -2.48 6.60 1.70
C ILE A 54 -1.47 5.48 1.46
N ILE A 55 -0.74 5.53 0.35
CA ILE A 55 0.32 4.57 0.02
C ILE A 55 1.45 4.65 1.06
N GLU A 56 1.83 5.87 1.47
CA GLU A 56 2.87 6.07 2.49
C GLU A 56 2.44 5.51 3.86
N GLU A 57 1.22 5.80 4.30
CA GLU A 57 0.68 5.30 5.57
C GLU A 57 0.57 3.77 5.57
N GLN A 58 0.03 3.17 4.50
CA GLN A 58 -0.04 1.72 4.38
C GLN A 58 1.35 1.08 4.33
N GLY A 59 2.34 1.73 3.72
CA GLY A 59 3.73 1.28 3.75
C GLY A 59 4.33 1.23 5.16
N LYS A 60 4.01 2.21 6.01
CA LYS A 60 4.42 2.21 7.42
C LYS A 60 3.73 1.10 8.22
N GLU A 61 2.44 0.88 7.98
CA GLU A 61 1.69 -0.21 8.61
C GLU A 61 2.24 -1.58 8.21
N PHE A 62 2.66 -1.74 6.96
CA PHE A 62 3.38 -2.93 6.48
C PHE A 62 4.63 -3.21 7.29
N GLU A 63 5.52 -2.22 7.38
CA GLU A 63 6.79 -2.35 8.10
C GLU A 63 6.58 -2.71 9.57
N GLU A 64 5.52 -2.17 10.19
CA GLU A 64 5.15 -2.47 11.57
C GLU A 64 4.65 -3.92 11.74
N ILE A 65 3.76 -4.38 10.86
CA ILE A 65 3.27 -5.77 10.91
C ILE A 65 4.41 -6.76 10.64
N GLU A 66 5.32 -6.46 9.70
CA GLU A 66 6.51 -7.29 9.44
C GLU A 66 7.41 -7.37 10.67
N LYS A 67 7.64 -6.25 11.37
CA LYS A 67 8.38 -6.23 12.63
C LYS A 67 7.72 -7.15 13.65
N GLN A 68 6.42 -7.01 13.90
CA GLN A 68 5.69 -7.84 14.88
C GLN A 68 5.74 -9.33 14.54
N LEU A 69 5.54 -9.70 13.27
CA LEU A 69 5.67 -11.09 12.80
C LEU A 69 7.10 -11.63 12.93
N SER A 70 8.12 -10.78 12.74
CA SER A 70 9.52 -11.17 12.90
C SER A 70 9.96 -11.34 14.36
N PHE A 71 9.44 -10.51 15.28
CA PHE A 71 9.69 -10.61 16.72
C PHE A 71 9.01 -11.84 17.33
N SER A 72 7.81 -12.21 16.85
CA SER A 72 7.13 -13.45 17.23
C SER A 72 7.99 -14.70 16.99
N LYS A 73 8.84 -14.73 15.95
CA LYS A 73 9.75 -15.87 15.70
C LYS A 73 10.92 -15.97 16.68
N ARG A 74 11.35 -14.87 17.32
CA ARG A 74 12.48 -14.88 18.28
C ARG A 74 12.07 -15.27 19.70
N GLY A 75 10.80 -15.09 20.07
CA GLY A 75 10.27 -15.48 21.38
C GLY A 75 10.03 -16.98 21.54
N GLU A 76 9.99 -17.75 20.45
CA GLU A 76 9.77 -19.21 20.45
C GLU A 76 11.08 -20.02 20.62
N SER A 77 12.23 -19.38 20.82
CA SER A 77 13.53 -20.01 21.07
C SER A 77 14.11 -19.63 22.43
N LEU A 78 13.43 -20.00 23.52
CA LEU A 78 13.99 -20.10 24.87
C LEU A 78 13.45 -21.36 25.57
#